data_AF-A0A069D2S3-F1
#
_entry.id   AF-A0A069D2S3-F1
#
_cell.length_a   1.000
_cell.length_b   1.000
_cell.length_c   1.000
_cell.angle_alpha   90.00
_cell.angle_beta   90.00
_cell.angle_gamma   90.00
#
_symmetry.space_group_name_H-M   'P 1'
#
loop_
_entity.id
_entity.type
_entity.pdbx_description
1 polymer ?
#
loop_
_entity_poly.entity_id
_entity_poly.type
_entity_poly.pdbx_seq_one_letter_code
_entity_poly.pdbx_strand_id
1 'polypeptide(L)' 'MIASPEKALCDLVISTPNLNLRFLTSTEQYLEEDIRFDMDALKKMNSSIFRECAQIGRKKTSLLNIAKLIDKD' A
#
# COMPACT_ATOMS: atom_id res chain seq x y z
N MET A 1 -18.04 -1.22 11.80
CA MET A 1 -16.99 -0.83 10.83
C MET A 1 -15.70 -1.51 11.23
N ILE A 2 -15.28 -2.55 10.50
CA ILE A 2 -13.98 -3.19 10.76
C ILE A 2 -13.00 -2.53 9.81
N ALA A 3 -12.28 -1.53 10.31
CA ALA A 3 -11.14 -0.96 9.59
C ALA A 3 -10.00 -1.97 9.69
N SER A 4 -9.93 -2.89 8.72
CA SER A 4 -8.74 -3.74 8.60
C SER A 4 -7.54 -2.85 8.28
N PRO A 5 -6.35 -3.14 8.83
CA PRO A 5 -5.17 -2.30 8.64
C PRO A 5 -4.80 -2.14 7.17
N GLU A 6 -5.13 -3.11 6.30
CA GLU A 6 -4.96 -3.01 4.85
C GLU A 6 -5.80 -1.90 4.22
N LYS A 7 -7.08 -1.79 4.64
CA LYS A 7 -8.00 -0.77 4.14
C LYS A 7 -7.58 0.62 4.63
N ALA A 8 -7.13 0.71 5.87
CA ALA A 8 -6.59 1.95 6.41
C ALA A 8 -5.34 2.42 5.62
N LEU A 9 -4.43 1.51 5.26
CA LEU A 9 -3.28 1.84 4.43
C LEU A 9 -3.69 2.24 3.00
N CYS A 10 -4.66 1.55 2.41
CA CYS A 10 -5.20 1.91 1.10
C CYS A 10 -5.82 3.31 1.11
N ASP A 11 -6.64 3.61 2.11
CA ASP A 11 -7.27 4.93 2.28
C ASP A 11 -6.21 6.01 2.49
N LEU A 12 -5.18 5.75 3.30
CA LEU A 12 -4.06 6.66 3.48
C LEU A 12 -3.41 7.00 2.12
N VAL A 13 -2.99 5.99 1.36
CA VAL A 13 -2.35 6.15 0.05
C VAL A 13 -3.25 6.91 -0.94
N ILE A 14 -4.55 6.60 -0.96
CA ILE A 14 -5.54 7.27 -1.81
C ILE A 14 -5.72 8.74 -1.38
N SER A 15 -5.75 8.98 -0.08
CA SER A 15 -5.96 10.31 0.51
C SER A 15 -4.74 11.22 0.34
N THR A 16 -3.52 10.67 0.28
CA THR A 16 -2.30 11.46 0.11
C THR A 16 -2.22 12.06 -1.30
N PRO A 17 -2.41 13.38 -1.45
CA PRO A 17 -2.29 14.06 -2.74
C PRO A 17 -0.82 14.01 -3.20
N ASN A 18 -0.59 14.03 -4.52
CA ASN A 18 0.75 13.96 -5.13
C ASN A 18 1.61 12.73 -4.81
N LEU A 19 1.12 11.78 -4.02
CA LEU A 19 1.78 10.50 -3.83
C LEU A 19 1.76 9.69 -5.14
N ASN A 20 2.95 9.43 -5.68
CA ASN A 20 3.16 8.71 -6.93
C ASN A 20 4.20 7.60 -6.75
N LEU A 21 3.74 6.48 -6.21
CA LEU A 21 4.58 5.30 -5.97
C LEU A 21 4.69 4.49 -7.27
N ARG A 22 5.48 5.01 -8.23
CA ARG A 22 5.66 4.37 -9.54
C ARG A 22 6.57 3.14 -9.48
N PHE A 23 7.59 3.18 -8.63
CA PHE A 23 8.57 2.11 -8.46
C PHE A 23 8.38 1.39 -7.13
N LEU A 24 8.76 0.11 -7.08
CA LEU A 24 8.74 -0.69 -5.85
C LEU A 24 9.63 -0.07 -4.77
N THR A 25 10.85 0.34 -5.12
CA THR A 25 11.79 0.99 -4.18
C THR A 25 11.22 2.29 -3.60
N SER A 26 10.55 3.11 -4.41
CA SER A 26 9.88 4.33 -3.91
C SER A 26 8.70 4.00 -3.00
N THR A 27 8.01 2.89 -3.25
CA THR A 27 6.91 2.40 -2.41
C THR A 27 7.45 1.95 -1.06
N GLU A 28 8.53 1.18 -1.08
CA GLU A 28 9.23 0.67 0.10
C GLU A 28 9.76 1.83 0.96
N GLN A 29 10.51 2.77 0.35
CA GLN A 29 11.04 3.94 1.03
C GLN A 29 9.93 4.82 1.62
N TYR A 30 8.81 5.00 0.92
CA TYR A 30 7.68 5.75 1.48
C TYR A 30 7.08 5.06 2.71
N LEU A 31 6.90 3.75 2.65
CA LEU A 31 6.36 2.98 3.77
C LEU A 31 7.33 3.00 4.95
N GLU A 32 8.61 2.74 4.74
CA GLU A 32 9.61 2.62 5.80
C GLU A 32 10.10 3.97 6.35
N GLU A 33 10.35 4.96 5.49
CA GLU A 33 10.93 6.24 5.91
C GLU A 33 9.88 7.32 6.16
N ASP A 34 8.92 7.49 5.24
CA ASP A 34 7.99 8.64 5.26
C ASP A 34 6.90 8.45 6.31
N ILE A 35 6.21 7.30 6.28
CA ILE A 35 5.16 6.98 7.26
C ILE A 35 5.63 6.05 8.39
N ARG A 36 6.89 5.59 8.34
CA ARG A 36 7.52 4.71 9.35
C ARG A 36 6.67 3.49 9.68
N PHE A 37 6.10 2.90 8.63
CA PHE A 37 5.28 1.71 8.69
C PHE A 37 6.13 0.49 9.02
N ASP A 38 5.52 -0.43 9.78
CA ASP A 38 6.14 -1.70 10.11
C ASP A 38 6.11 -2.64 8.88
N MET A 39 7.27 -2.83 8.26
CA MET A 39 7.42 -3.69 7.08
C MET A 39 7.17 -5.17 7.41
N ASP A 40 7.45 -5.62 8.64
CA ASP A 40 7.08 -6.96 9.09
C ASP A 40 5.57 -7.12 9.23
N ALA A 41 4.88 -6.08 9.68
CA ALA A 41 3.41 -6.05 9.69
C ALA A 41 2.84 -6.04 8.28
N LEU A 42 3.45 -5.28 7.36
CA LEU A 42 3.05 -5.23 5.95
C LEU A 42 3.12 -6.61 5.30
N LYS A 43 4.19 -7.38 5.54
CA LYS A 43 4.35 -8.75 5.01
C LYS A 43 3.28 -9.73 5.49
N LYS A 44 2.67 -9.47 6.66
CA LYS A 44 1.58 -10.29 7.21
C LYS A 44 0.21 -9.92 6.65
N MET A 45 0.11 -8.83 5.87
CA MET A 45 -1.14 -8.36 5.30
C MET A 45 -1.56 -9.15 4.07
N ASN A 46 -2.86 -9.08 3.74
CA ASN A 46 -3.38 -9.71 2.55
C ASN A 46 -3.20 -8.82 1.30
N SER A 47 -2.26 -9.19 0.42
CA SER A 47 -2.00 -8.49 -0.84
C SER A 47 -3.22 -8.40 -1.77
N SER A 48 -4.18 -9.32 -1.64
CA SER A 48 -5.44 -9.33 -2.42
C SER A 48 -6.31 -8.11 -2.10
N ILE A 49 -6.31 -7.63 -0.85
CA ILE A 49 -7.09 -6.46 -0.45
C ILE A 49 -6.55 -5.21 -1.17
N PHE A 50 -5.22 -5.07 -1.25
CA PHE A 50 -4.60 -3.96 -2.00
C PHE A 50 -4.93 -4.02 -3.49
N ARG A 51 -4.99 -5.22 -4.07
CA ARG A 51 -5.40 -5.42 -5.48
C ARG A 51 -6.86 -5.04 -5.70
N GLU A 52 -7.77 -5.44 -4.81
CA GLU A 52 -9.18 -5.03 -4.85
C GLU A 52 -9.33 -3.52 -4.72
N CYS A 53 -8.66 -2.90 -3.74
CA CYS A 53 -8.62 -1.45 -3.59
C CYS A 53 -8.05 -0.75 -4.83
N ALA A 54 -7.06 -1.34 -5.51
CA ALA A 54 -6.54 -0.86 -6.79
C ALA A 54 -7.57 -0.94 -7.92
N GLN A 55 -8.52 -1.88 -7.90
CA GLN A 55 -9.55 -1.96 -8.93
C GLN A 55 -10.56 -0.82 -8.83
N ILE A 56 -10.97 -0.49 -7.60
CA ILE A 56 -11.96 0.57 -7.32
C ILE A 56 -11.35 1.98 -7.18
N GLY A 57 -10.09 2.07 -6.78
CA GLY A 57 -9.42 3.32 -6.44
C GLY A 57 -8.83 4.09 -7.63
N ARG A 58 -8.54 5.38 -7.42
CA ARG A 58 -7.91 6.26 -8.43
C ARG A 58 -6.39 6.05 -8.57
N LYS A 59 -5.72 5.54 -7.52
CA LYS A 59 -4.26 5.34 -7.46
C LYS A 59 -3.85 3.88 -7.65
N LYS A 60 -4.31 3.26 -8.74
CA LYS A 60 -4.15 1.83 -9.01
C LYS A 60 -2.69 1.38 -8.94
N THR A 61 -1.79 2.11 -9.62
CA THR A 61 -0.37 1.76 -9.71
C THR A 61 0.31 1.70 -8.33
N SER A 62 0.02 2.66 -7.46
CA SER A 62 0.61 2.71 -6.12
C SER A 62 0.15 1.56 -5.25
N LEU A 63 -1.16 1.26 -5.24
CA LEU A 63 -1.72 0.13 -4.49
C LEU A 63 -1.21 -1.22 -5.02
N LEU A 64 -1.09 -1.37 -6.34
CA LEU A 64 -0.51 -2.58 -6.95
C LEU A 64 0.97 -2.77 -6.60
N ASN A 65 1.74 -1.69 -6.48
CA ASN A 65 3.13 -1.79 -6.05
C ASN A 65 3.25 -2.20 -4.58
N ILE A 66 2.34 -1.76 -3.71
CA ILE A 66 2.27 -2.24 -2.32
C ILE A 66 1.93 -3.73 -2.28
N ALA A 67 0.93 -4.18 -3.06
CA ALA A 67 0.59 -5.59 -3.16
C ALA A 67 1.79 -6.44 -3.62
N LYS A 68 2.52 -5.96 -4.62
CA LYS A 68 3.74 -6.62 -5.11
C LYS A 68 4.86 -6.67 -4.08
N LEU A 69 4.99 -5.69 -3.20
CA LEU A 69 5.97 -5.72 -2.11
C LEU A 69 5.67 -6.84 -1.13
N ILE A 70 4.39 -7.05 -0.82
CA ILE A 70 3.93 -8.14 0.05
C ILE A 70 4.18 -9.50 -0.59
N ASP A 71 3.95 -9.64 -1.91
CA ASP A 71 4.14 -10.90 -2.64
C ASP A 71 5.61 -11.22 -2.99
N LYS A 72 6.56 -10.31 -2.73
CA LYS A 72 7.97 -10.43 -3.17
C LYS A 72 8.86 -11.19 -2.18
N ASP A 73 8.40 -11.38 -0.95
CA ASP A 73 9.05 -12.16 0.13
C ASP A 73 8.32 -13.48 0.36
#